data_AF-A0A3D0YBP2-F1
#
_entry.id   AF-A0A3D0YBP2-F1
#
_cell.length_a   1.000
_cell.length_b   1.000
_cell.length_c   1.000
_cell.angle_alpha   90.00
_cell.angle_beta   90.00
_cell.angle_gamma   90.00
#
_symmetry.space_group_name_H-M   'P 1'
#
loop_
_entity.id
_entity.type
_entity.pdbx_description
1 polymer ?
#
loop_
_entity_poly.entity_id
_entity_poly.type
_entity_poly.pdbx_seq_one_letter_code
_entity_poly.pdbx_strand_id
1 'polypeptide(L)'
;MNNVKLIINEWDPIGVISYAPENTYEQEINIVCKYLEDVNSTEQLAEKIYEIFVRQFGTNIFNKKSEECLGVASKIMSISKV
;
A
#
# COMPACT_ATOMS: atom_id res chain seq x y z
N MET A 1 -4.42 -9.99 -6.52
CA MET A 1 -3.89 -8.76 -7.16
C MET A 1 -4.93 -7.64 -7.25
N ASN A 2 -6.11 -7.84 -7.83
CA ASN A 2 -7.10 -6.75 -7.99
C ASN A 2 -7.53 -6.07 -6.69
N ASN A 3 -7.69 -6.82 -5.60
CA ASN A 3 -8.14 -6.23 -4.34
C ASN A 3 -7.08 -5.34 -3.66
N VAL A 4 -5.79 -5.70 -3.76
CA VAL A 4 -4.69 -4.85 -3.26
C VAL A 4 -4.64 -3.55 -4.05
N LYS A 5 -4.77 -3.64 -5.38
CA LYS A 5 -4.85 -2.46 -6.26
C LYS A 5 -5.99 -1.54 -5.87
N LEU A 6 -7.20 -2.08 -5.66
CA LEU A 6 -8.36 -1.28 -5.26
C LEU A 6 -8.13 -0.55 -3.93
N ILE A 7 -7.63 -1.25 -2.91
CA ILE A 7 -7.40 -0.65 -1.59
C ILE A 7 -6.35 0.47 -1.66
N ILE A 8 -5.24 0.25 -2.37
CA ILE A 8 -4.18 1.26 -2.51
C ILE A 8 -4.67 2.45 -3.35
N ASN A 9 -5.44 2.19 -4.40
CA ASN A 9 -6.00 3.25 -5.23
C ASN A 9 -7.04 4.09 -4.48
N GLU A 10 -7.89 3.47 -3.66
CA GLU A 10 -8.84 4.19 -2.81
C GLU A 10 -8.14 4.98 -1.69
N TRP A 11 -7.03 4.46 -1.17
CA TRP A 11 -6.22 5.16 -0.17
C TRP A 11 -5.53 6.39 -0.76
N ASP A 12 -5.16 6.34 -2.04
CA ASP A 12 -4.51 7.43 -2.79
C ASP A 12 -3.40 8.12 -1.97
N PRO A 13 -2.31 7.40 -1.62
CA PRO A 13 -1.35 7.80 -0.60
C PRO A 13 -0.69 9.16 -0.84
N ILE A 14 -0.67 9.65 -2.07
CA ILE A 14 -0.14 10.97 -2.44
C ILE A 14 -1.16 11.88 -3.14
N GLY A 15 -2.42 11.47 -3.24
CA GLY A 15 -3.51 12.33 -3.73
C GLY A 15 -3.50 12.63 -5.23
N VAL A 16 -3.00 11.71 -6.06
CA VAL A 16 -2.78 11.98 -7.50
C VAL A 16 -3.69 11.18 -8.43
N ILE A 17 -4.46 10.22 -7.91
CA ILE A 17 -5.23 9.29 -8.76
C ILE A 17 -6.25 9.98 -9.65
N SER A 18 -6.82 11.12 -9.21
CA SER A 18 -7.79 11.88 -10.00
C SER A 18 -7.21 12.54 -11.26
N TYR A 19 -5.89 12.65 -11.37
CA TYR A 19 -5.20 13.30 -12.49
C TYR A 19 -4.18 12.39 -13.19
N ALA A 20 -4.08 11.13 -12.77
CA ALA A 20 -3.05 10.20 -13.19
C ALA A 20 -3.65 8.92 -13.79
N PRO A 21 -2.89 8.16 -14.59
CA PRO A 21 -3.35 6.91 -15.17
C PRO A 21 -3.74 5.85 -14.13
N GLU A 22 -4.57 4.88 -14.49
CA GLU A 22 -5.01 3.80 -13.59
C GLU A 22 -3.88 2.92 -13.02
N ASN A 23 -2.67 3.01 -13.58
CA ASN A 23 -1.50 2.27 -13.15
C ASN A 23 -0.51 3.11 -12.32
N THR A 24 -0.95 4.25 -11.77
CA THR A 24 -0.15 5.16 -10.93
C THR A 24 0.67 4.45 -9.85
N TYR A 25 0.09 3.46 -9.15
CA TYR A 25 0.75 2.74 -8.06
C TYR A 25 1.16 1.31 -8.43
N GLU A 26 1.25 0.98 -9.71
CA GLU A 26 1.45 -0.40 -10.18
C GLU A 26 2.74 -1.02 -9.64
N GLN A 27 3.81 -0.23 -9.54
CA GLN A 27 5.09 -0.71 -9.00
C GLN A 27 4.96 -1.06 -7.51
N GLU A 28 4.35 -0.18 -6.72
CA GLU A 28 4.18 -0.35 -5.27
C GLU A 28 3.24 -1.51 -4.98
N ILE A 29 2.13 -1.61 -5.72
CA ILE A 29 1.15 -2.69 -5.62
C ILE A 29 1.82 -4.05 -5.90
N ASN A 30 2.68 -4.14 -6.92
CA ASN A 30 3.38 -5.39 -7.24
C ASN A 30 4.33 -5.82 -6.12
N ILE A 31 5.04 -4.88 -5.49
CA ILE A 31 5.93 -5.18 -4.36
C ILE A 31 5.12 -5.62 -3.15
N VAL A 32 4.00 -4.94 -2.84
CA VAL A 32 3.10 -5.32 -1.76
C VAL A 32 2.54 -6.73 -2.00
N CYS A 33 2.04 -7.03 -3.20
CA CYS A 33 1.51 -8.36 -3.53
C CYS A 33 2.56 -9.45 -3.35
N LYS A 34 3.80 -9.21 -3.78
CA LYS A 34 4.89 -10.18 -3.60
C LYS A 34 5.23 -10.39 -2.12
N TYR A 35 5.28 -9.32 -1.34
CA TYR A 35 5.59 -9.42 0.09
C TYR A 35 4.47 -10.07 0.90
N LEU A 36 3.22 -9.97 0.42
CA LEU A 36 2.06 -10.58 1.08
C LEU A 36 2.17 -12.10 1.21
N GLU A 37 2.92 -12.77 0.33
CA GLU A 37 3.12 -14.23 0.38
C GLU A 37 3.95 -14.65 1.60
N ASP A 38 4.79 -13.76 2.13
CA ASP A 38 5.76 -14.04 3.20
C ASP A 38 5.40 -13.40 4.54
N VAL A 39 4.35 -12.56 4.58
CA VAL A 39 4.03 -11.74 5.75
C VAL A 39 3.19 -12.49 6.78
N ASN A 40 3.60 -12.43 8.05
CA ASN A 40 2.94 -13.19 9.12
C ASN A 40 2.00 -12.33 9.99
N SER A 41 2.08 -11.01 9.89
CA SER A 41 1.26 -10.10 10.68
C SER A 41 0.90 -8.83 9.93
N THR A 42 -0.18 -8.18 10.37
CA THR A 42 -0.64 -6.91 9.81
C THR A 42 0.41 -5.81 9.99
N GLU A 43 1.13 -5.83 11.11
CA GLU A 43 2.16 -4.85 11.47
C GLU A 43 3.37 -4.95 10.52
N GLN A 44 3.82 -6.16 10.20
CA GLN A 44 4.89 -6.37 9.22
C GLN A 44 4.49 -5.84 7.84
N LEU A 45 3.23 -6.06 7.44
CA LEU A 45 2.73 -5.53 6.17
C LEU A 45 2.64 -4.01 6.20
N ALA A 46 2.22 -3.42 7.32
CA ALA A 46 2.13 -1.97 7.49
C ALA A 46 3.49 -1.28 7.40
N GLU A 47 4.48 -1.82 8.10
CA GLU A 47 5.87 -1.36 8.02
C GLU A 47 6.37 -1.46 6.58
N LYS A 48 6.09 -2.58 5.90
CA LYS A 48 6.53 -2.75 4.52
C LYS A 48 5.88 -1.77 3.55
N ILE A 49 4.59 -1.52 3.69
CA ILE A 49 3.87 -0.50 2.91
C ILE A 49 4.51 0.86 3.14
N TYR A 50 4.73 1.25 4.39
CA TYR A 50 5.39 2.51 4.72
C TYR A 50 6.77 2.64 4.04
N GLU A 51 7.62 1.62 4.15
CA GLU A 51 8.93 1.59 3.50
C GLU A 51 8.85 1.76 1.98
N ILE A 52 7.93 1.05 1.32
CA ILE A 52 7.76 1.09 -0.14
C ILE A 52 7.42 2.52 -0.59
N PHE A 53 6.42 3.13 0.05
CA PHE A 53 5.95 4.46 -0.34
C PHE A 53 6.95 5.57 0.04
N VAL A 54 7.64 5.46 1.18
CA VAL A 54 8.75 6.37 1.51
C VAL A 54 9.89 6.23 0.50
N ARG A 55 10.25 5.01 0.10
CA ARG A 55 11.32 4.78 -0.88
C ARG A 55 10.98 5.37 -2.25
N GLN A 56 9.74 5.24 -2.68
CA GLN A 56 9.34 5.69 -4.01
C GLN A 56 9.12 7.21 -4.07
N PHE A 57 8.49 7.79 -3.05
CA PHE A 57 8.02 9.18 -3.11
C PHE A 57 8.79 10.12 -2.18
N GLY A 58 9.61 9.58 -1.27
CA GLY A 58 10.26 10.36 -0.23
C GLY A 58 9.29 10.83 0.86
N THR A 59 9.82 11.24 2.00
CA THR A 59 9.04 11.72 3.15
C THR A 59 8.44 13.11 2.95
N ASN A 60 8.85 13.82 1.89
CA ASN A 60 8.32 15.12 1.51
C ASN A 60 7.00 15.03 0.72
N ILE A 61 6.80 13.93 -0.03
CA ILE A 61 5.57 13.69 -0.82
C ILE A 61 4.66 12.72 -0.06
N PHE A 62 5.22 11.61 0.43
CA PHE A 62 4.49 10.66 1.25
C PHE A 62 4.51 11.10 2.71
N ASN A 63 3.42 11.75 3.14
CA ASN A 63 3.26 12.30 4.49
C ASN A 63 2.36 11.46 5.41
N LYS A 64 2.06 10.23 5.00
CA LYS A 64 1.18 9.31 5.74
C LYS A 64 1.88 8.78 6.98
N LYS A 65 1.10 8.58 8.04
CA LYS A 65 1.63 8.03 9.29
C LYS A 65 1.61 6.51 9.29
N SER A 66 2.39 5.91 10.19
CA SER A 66 2.43 4.46 10.40
C SER A 66 1.03 3.90 10.72
N GLU A 67 0.20 4.63 11.48
CA GLU A 67 -1.16 4.22 11.80
C GLU A 67 -2.07 4.14 10.56
N GLU A 68 -1.88 5.03 9.58
CA GLU A 68 -2.61 4.95 8.31
C GLU A 68 -2.18 3.71 7.52
N CYS A 69 -0.87 3.42 7.50
CA CYS A 69 -0.34 2.22 6.85
C CYS A 69 -0.87 0.95 7.52
N LEU A 70 -1.05 0.95 8.85
CA LEU A 70 -1.67 -0.16 9.59
C LEU A 70 -3.13 -0.37 9.19
N GLY A 71 -3.90 0.70 9.03
CA GLY A 71 -5.28 0.63 8.55
C GLY A 71 -5.38 0.01 7.15
N VAL A 72 -4.48 0.41 6.24
CA VAL A 72 -4.39 -0.13 4.88
C VAL A 72 -3.97 -1.60 4.90
N ALA A 73 -2.93 -1.93 5.66
CA ALA A 73 -2.47 -3.31 5.83
C ALA A 73 -3.57 -4.22 6.39
N SER A 74 -4.34 -3.73 7.36
CA SER A 74 -5.46 -4.47 7.95
C SER A 74 -6.53 -4.80 6.91
N LYS A 75 -6.90 -3.82 6.06
CA LYS A 75 -7.82 -4.04 4.94
C LYS A 75 -7.29 -5.06 3.94
N ILE A 76 -6.00 -5.05 3.66
CA ILE A 76 -5.37 -6.00 2.73
C ILE A 76 -5.27 -7.42 3.33
N MET A 77 -4.99 -7.55 4.62
CA MET A 77 -4.89 -8.85 5.29
C MET A 77 -6.26 -9.51 5.47
N SER A 78 -7.32 -8.74 5.69
CA SER A 78 -8.68 -9.29 5.90
C SER A 78 -9.27 -9.95 4.65
N ILE A 79 -8.85 -9.51 3.46
CA ILE A 79 -9.29 -10.05 2.17
C ILE A 79 -8.40 -11.17 1.63
N SER A 80 -7.20 -11.35 2.19
CA SER A 80 -6.18 -12.28 1.69
C SER A 80 -6.11 -13.59 2.47
N LYS A 81 -6.78 -13.67 3.63
CA LYS A 81 -6.83 -14.88 4.49
C LYS A 81 -8.06 -15.78 4.24
N VAL A 82 -8.61 -15.81 3.02
CA VAL A 82 -9.70 -16.73 2.64
C VAL A 82 -9.13 -17.96 1.94
#